data_AF-A0A5D4TJA4-F1
#
_entry.id   AF-A0A5D4TJA4-F1
#
_cell.length_a   1.000
_cell.length_b   1.000
_cell.length_c   1.000
_cell.angle_alpha   90.00
_cell.angle_beta   90.00
_cell.angle_gamma   90.00
#
_symmetry.space_group_name_H-M   'P 1'
#
loop_
_entity.id
_entity.type
_entity.pdbx_description
1 polymer ?
#
loop_
_entity_poly.entity_id
_entity_poly.type
_entity_poly.pdbx_seq_one_letter_code
_entity_poly.pdbx_strand_id
1 'polypeptide(L)'
;MKFKKLFCGLIALALLMVTGCNIQGGTTTVSSDRIDAAEVLTLDSDADIFQYEGVIYKTNIDWVEELSLTKDVQIGEIQTKNDTNTDFKNEMSNKLPVGTKIFSTKERGDILIVESKGKIKKYLAIVEG
;
A
#
# COMPACT_ATOMS: atom_id res chain seq x y z
N MET A 1 -49.19 39.46 -17.74
CA MET A 1 -49.58 38.11 -17.28
C MET A 1 -49.27 37.05 -18.35
N LYS A 2 -47.98 36.76 -18.62
CA LYS A 2 -47.56 35.70 -19.58
C LYS A 2 -46.29 34.91 -19.15
N PHE A 3 -45.70 35.20 -17.99
CA PHE A 3 -44.47 34.53 -17.53
C PHE A 3 -44.72 33.22 -16.77
N LYS A 4 -45.97 32.91 -16.42
CA LYS A 4 -46.31 31.72 -15.61
C LYS A 4 -46.40 30.42 -16.43
N LYS A 5 -46.44 30.48 -17.77
CA LYS A 5 -46.51 29.28 -18.64
C LYS A 5 -45.17 28.83 -19.20
N LEU A 6 -44.12 29.65 -19.12
CA LEU A 6 -42.79 29.29 -19.63
C LEU A 6 -41.95 28.49 -18.62
N PHE A 7 -42.24 28.62 -17.32
CA PHE A 7 -41.49 27.94 -16.26
C PHE A 7 -41.90 26.47 -16.05
N CYS A 8 -43.07 26.06 -16.54
CA CYS A 8 -43.51 24.66 -16.46
C CYS A 8 -42.89 23.76 -17.54
N GLY A 9 -42.38 24.34 -18.64
CA GLY A 9 -41.77 23.57 -19.73
C GLY A 9 -40.34 23.13 -19.46
N LEU A 10 -39.56 23.91 -18.69
CA LEU A 10 -38.15 23.61 -18.39
C LEU A 10 -37.97 22.57 -17.28
N ILE A 11 -38.95 22.43 -16.38
CA ILE A 11 -38.91 21.44 -15.29
C ILE A 11 -39.23 20.03 -15.80
N ALA A 12 -39.97 19.90 -16.90
CA ALA A 12 -40.36 18.61 -17.47
C ALA A 12 -39.22 17.89 -18.23
N LEU A 13 -38.15 18.61 -18.63
CA LEU A 13 -37.04 18.03 -19.40
C LEU A 13 -35.89 17.50 -18.53
N ALA A 14 -35.89 17.79 -17.22
CA ALA A 14 -34.83 17.37 -16.30
C ALA A 14 -34.99 15.93 -15.76
N LEU A 15 -36.09 15.25 -16.06
CA LEU A 15 -36.42 13.93 -15.47
C LEU A 15 -35.95 12.72 -16.31
N LEU A 16 -35.23 12.92 -17.41
CA LEU A 16 -34.80 11.81 -18.30
C LEU A 16 -33.35 11.36 -18.14
N MET A 17 -32.62 11.84 -17.11
CA MET A 17 -31.22 11.46 -16.88
C MET A 17 -31.01 10.56 -15.66
N VAL A 18 -31.87 9.55 -15.48
CA VAL A 18 -31.58 8.44 -14.55
C VAL A 18 -31.76 7.11 -15.27
N THR A 19 -30.88 6.82 -16.22
CA THR A 19 -30.53 5.44 -16.56
C THR A 19 -29.27 5.10 -15.78
N GLY A 20 -29.45 4.66 -14.54
CA GLY A 20 -28.38 4.06 -13.76
C GLY A 20 -27.99 2.73 -14.39
N CYS A 21 -26.69 2.52 -14.56
CA CYS A 21 -26.12 1.27 -15.05
C CYS A 21 -26.67 0.07 -14.26
N ASN A 22 -27.16 -0.94 -14.98
CA ASN A 22 -27.21 -2.30 -14.44
C ASN A 22 -25.76 -2.77 -14.30
N ILE A 23 -25.12 -2.48 -13.16
CA ILE A 23 -23.96 -3.26 -12.75
C ILE A 23 -24.54 -4.58 -12.25
N GLN A 24 -24.53 -5.56 -13.14
CA GLN A 24 -24.73 -6.95 -12.81
C GLN A 24 -23.76 -7.26 -11.66
N GLY A 25 -24.34 -7.51 -10.47
CA GLY A 25 -23.62 -7.92 -9.28
C GLY A 25 -22.99 -9.28 -9.49
N GLY A 26 -21.89 -9.31 -10.24
CA GLY A 26 -20.77 -10.17 -9.90
C GLY A 26 -20.20 -9.58 -8.62
N THR A 27 -20.12 -10.38 -7.58
CA THR A 27 -19.33 -10.07 -6.40
C THR A 27 -17.89 -9.94 -6.88
N THR A 28 -17.48 -8.77 -7.35
CA THR A 28 -16.07 -8.40 -7.35
C THR A 28 -15.74 -8.30 -5.89
N THR A 29 -15.28 -9.42 -5.34
CA THR A 29 -14.35 -9.38 -4.23
C THR A 29 -13.29 -8.39 -4.67
N VAL A 30 -13.34 -7.17 -4.15
CA VAL A 30 -12.17 -6.31 -4.07
C VAL A 30 -11.28 -7.04 -3.06
N SER A 31 -10.64 -8.10 -3.55
CA SER A 31 -9.34 -8.46 -3.03
C SER A 31 -8.54 -7.22 -3.35
N SER A 32 -8.21 -6.40 -2.35
CA SER A 32 -7.05 -5.54 -2.48
C SER A 32 -5.92 -6.50 -2.74
N ASP A 33 -5.63 -6.73 -4.03
CA ASP A 33 -4.65 -7.71 -4.43
C ASP A 33 -3.34 -7.27 -3.77
N ARG A 34 -2.77 -8.21 -3.01
CA ARG A 34 -1.55 -7.92 -2.26
C ARG A 34 -0.43 -7.97 -3.28
N ILE A 35 0.21 -6.83 -3.52
CA ILE A 35 1.39 -6.78 -4.39
C ILE A 35 2.45 -7.74 -3.86
N ASP A 36 3.04 -8.53 -4.75
CA ASP A 36 4.13 -9.42 -4.38
C ASP A 36 5.52 -8.79 -4.64
N ALA A 37 6.57 -9.46 -4.18
CA ALA A 37 7.93 -8.98 -4.37
C ALA A 37 8.35 -8.94 -5.85
N ALA A 38 7.79 -9.81 -6.70
CA ALA A 38 8.10 -9.87 -8.13
C ALA A 38 7.59 -8.62 -8.84
N GLU A 39 6.39 -8.18 -8.52
CA GLU A 39 5.79 -6.96 -9.07
C GLU A 39 6.58 -5.72 -8.65
N VAL A 40 6.90 -5.59 -7.36
CA VAL A 40 7.71 -4.46 -6.86
C VAL A 40 9.08 -4.42 -7.53
N LEU A 41 9.75 -5.57 -7.65
CA LEU A 41 11.09 -5.66 -8.26
C LEU A 41 11.08 -5.54 -9.79
N THR A 42 9.93 -5.78 -10.44
CA THR A 42 9.76 -5.53 -11.87
C THR A 42 9.69 -4.02 -12.15
N LEU A 43 9.02 -3.26 -11.29
CA LEU A 43 8.90 -1.81 -11.40
C LEU A 43 10.18 -1.08 -10.96
N ASP A 44 10.84 -1.60 -9.92
CA ASP A 44 12.05 -1.05 -9.34
C ASP A 44 12.98 -2.20 -8.93
N SER A 45 13.84 -2.62 -9.86
CA SER A 45 14.77 -3.74 -9.64
C SER A 45 15.77 -3.48 -8.52
N ASP A 46 15.97 -2.21 -8.16
CA ASP A 46 16.82 -1.77 -7.05
C ASP A 46 16.02 -1.49 -5.78
N ALA A 47 14.74 -1.85 -5.71
CA ALA A 47 13.96 -1.69 -4.50
C ALA A 47 14.61 -2.45 -3.33
N ASP A 48 14.67 -1.80 -2.17
CA ASP A 48 15.06 -2.42 -0.90
C ASP A 48 13.78 -2.84 -0.19
N ILE A 49 13.52 -4.16 -0.18
CA ILE A 49 12.28 -4.73 0.33
C ILE A 49 12.51 -5.89 1.28
N PHE A 50 11.50 -6.14 2.10
CA PHE A 50 11.34 -7.39 2.83
C PHE A 50 9.87 -7.75 2.93
N GLN A 51 9.57 -9.02 3.22
CA GLN A 51 8.21 -9.47 3.48
C GLN A 51 8.02 -9.75 4.97
N TYR A 52 6.92 -9.30 5.54
CA TYR A 52 6.52 -9.61 6.91
C TYR A 52 5.00 -9.80 6.98
N GLU A 53 4.54 -10.89 7.59
CA GLU A 53 3.11 -11.27 7.64
C GLU A 53 2.39 -11.20 6.27
N GLY A 54 3.11 -11.61 5.23
CA GLY A 54 2.66 -11.62 3.83
C GLY A 54 2.58 -10.25 3.17
N VAL A 55 3.02 -9.17 3.84
CA VAL A 55 3.03 -7.80 3.32
C VAL A 55 4.43 -7.46 2.84
N ILE A 56 4.54 -6.87 1.66
CA ILE A 56 5.81 -6.32 1.16
C ILE A 56 6.01 -4.92 1.75
N TYR A 57 7.18 -4.72 2.34
CA TYR A 57 7.61 -3.46 2.93
C TYR A 57 8.76 -2.87 2.10
N LYS A 58 8.68 -1.58 1.74
CA LYS A 58 9.69 -0.87 0.93
C LYS A 58 10.22 0.39 1.63
N THR A 59 11.53 0.63 1.59
CA THR A 59 12.19 1.85 2.12
C THR A 59 12.50 2.87 1.02
N ASN A 60 13.09 4.02 1.39
CA ASN A 60 13.52 5.10 0.49
C ASN A 60 12.32 5.76 -0.22
N ILE A 61 11.27 6.06 0.56
CA ILE A 61 10.10 6.80 0.08
C ILE A 61 10.17 8.20 0.71
N ASP A 62 10.33 9.22 -0.12
CA ASP A 62 10.68 10.59 0.31
C ASP A 62 9.79 11.09 1.47
N TRP A 63 8.47 11.02 1.32
CA TRP A 63 7.55 11.50 2.35
C TRP A 63 7.58 10.66 3.64
N VAL A 64 7.96 9.38 3.58
CA VAL A 64 8.11 8.51 4.75
C VAL A 64 9.36 8.89 5.53
N GLU A 65 10.44 9.21 4.82
CA GLU A 65 11.71 9.63 5.43
C GLU A 65 11.58 10.94 6.21
N GLU A 66 10.64 11.81 5.83
CA GLU A 66 10.35 13.07 6.53
C GLU A 66 9.52 12.91 7.81
N LEU A 67 8.87 11.76 8.03
CA LEU A 67 8.01 11.56 9.21
C LEU A 67 8.81 11.46 10.51
N SER A 68 8.33 12.09 11.57
CA SER A 68 8.83 11.80 12.92
C SER A 68 8.06 10.61 13.49
N LEU A 69 8.69 9.43 13.52
CA LEU A 69 8.11 8.19 14.03
C LEU A 69 8.91 7.66 15.22
N THR A 70 8.20 7.15 16.22
CA THR A 70 8.79 6.58 17.42
C THR A 70 8.80 5.06 17.31
N LYS A 71 10.00 4.47 17.42
CA LYS A 71 10.16 3.01 17.54
C LYS A 71 9.42 2.49 18.78
N ASP A 72 8.66 1.41 18.62
CA ASP A 72 7.91 0.79 19.71
C ASP A 72 8.49 -0.57 20.11
N VAL A 73 7.86 -1.67 19.72
CA VAL A 73 8.29 -3.03 20.08
C VAL A 73 8.97 -3.74 18.91
N GLN A 74 9.91 -4.64 19.20
CA GLN A 74 10.45 -5.54 18.20
C GLN A 74 9.36 -6.56 17.85
N ILE A 75 9.01 -6.66 16.57
CA ILE A 75 7.97 -7.58 16.07
C ILE A 75 8.53 -8.72 15.23
N GLY A 76 9.77 -8.59 14.75
CA GLY A 76 10.38 -9.61 13.93
C GLY A 76 11.88 -9.43 13.74
N GLU A 77 12.46 -10.31 12.93
CA GLU A 77 13.87 -10.31 12.57
C GLU A 77 14.02 -10.93 11.18
N ILE A 78 14.90 -10.37 10.34
CA ILE A 78 15.22 -10.96 9.04
C ILE A 78 15.94 -12.29 9.24
N GLN A 79 15.31 -13.37 8.79
CA GLN A 79 15.83 -14.73 8.94
C GLN A 79 16.65 -15.17 7.74
N THR A 80 16.30 -14.70 6.55
CA THR A 80 16.98 -15.13 5.31
C THR A 80 17.10 -13.98 4.32
N LYS A 81 18.13 -14.08 3.47
CA LYS A 81 18.36 -13.14 2.38
C LYS A 81 17.99 -13.81 1.07
N ASN A 82 17.20 -13.14 0.23
CA ASN A 82 16.85 -13.59 -1.11
C ASN A 82 17.33 -12.56 -2.16
N ASP A 83 18.50 -12.81 -2.73
CA ASP A 83 19.10 -11.99 -3.80
C ASP A 83 19.10 -12.70 -5.17
N THR A 84 18.40 -13.83 -5.28
CA THR A 84 18.45 -14.70 -6.48
C THR A 84 17.14 -14.78 -7.24
N ASN A 85 16.00 -14.59 -6.58
CA ASN A 85 14.67 -14.65 -7.19
C ASN A 85 13.68 -13.74 -6.46
N THR A 86 12.42 -13.80 -6.89
CA THR A 86 11.32 -12.95 -6.38
C THR A 86 10.30 -13.71 -5.52
N ASP A 87 10.53 -14.98 -5.20
CA ASP A 87 9.67 -15.79 -4.31
C ASP A 87 10.00 -15.47 -2.85
N PHE A 88 9.43 -14.37 -2.34
CA PHE A 88 9.64 -13.94 -0.97
C PHE A 88 8.72 -14.70 -0.02
N LYS A 89 9.29 -15.07 1.13
CA LYS A 89 8.56 -15.57 2.29
C LYS A 89 8.69 -14.56 3.42
N ASN A 90 7.86 -14.73 4.46
CA ASN A 90 7.99 -13.90 5.65
C ASN A 90 9.42 -13.93 6.19
N GLU A 91 9.90 -12.77 6.63
CA GLU A 91 11.23 -12.55 7.20
C GLU A 91 12.37 -12.70 6.19
N MET A 92 12.06 -12.66 4.89
CA MET A 92 13.04 -12.55 3.79
C MET A 92 13.28 -11.10 3.39
N SER A 93 14.53 -10.74 3.10
CA SER A 93 14.89 -9.46 2.45
C SER A 93 15.87 -9.67 1.30
N ASN A 94 15.83 -8.82 0.27
CA ASN A 94 16.87 -8.81 -0.76
C ASN A 94 18.15 -8.05 -0.35
N LYS A 95 18.05 -7.07 0.55
CA LYS A 95 19.17 -6.18 0.87
C LYS A 95 19.56 -6.17 2.34
N LEU A 96 18.64 -6.44 3.26
CA LEU A 96 18.94 -6.46 4.69
C LEU A 96 19.73 -7.73 5.06
N PRO A 97 20.74 -7.62 5.93
CA PRO A 97 21.45 -8.79 6.46
C PRO A 97 20.56 -9.60 7.40
N VAL A 98 20.79 -10.90 7.48
CA VAL A 98 20.19 -11.79 8.48
C VAL A 98 20.51 -11.28 9.89
N GLY A 99 19.55 -11.36 10.80
CA GLY A 99 19.64 -10.82 12.15
C GLY A 99 19.20 -9.35 12.27
N THR A 100 18.77 -8.73 11.17
CA THR A 100 18.25 -7.37 11.19
C THR A 100 16.89 -7.33 11.89
N LYS A 101 16.77 -6.53 12.95
CA LYS A 101 15.55 -6.43 13.76
C LYS A 101 14.52 -5.51 13.11
N ILE A 102 13.25 -5.91 13.21
CA ILE A 102 12.10 -5.19 12.68
C ILE A 102 11.26 -4.71 13.87
N PHE A 103 10.92 -3.43 13.88
CA PHE A 103 10.17 -2.78 14.95
C PHE A 103 8.90 -2.11 14.40
N SER A 104 7.83 -2.16 15.18
CA SER A 104 6.63 -1.35 14.94
C SER A 104 6.89 0.13 15.29
N THR A 105 5.96 0.99 14.87
CA THR A 105 5.94 2.40 15.28
C THR A 105 4.70 2.70 16.12
N LYS A 106 4.77 3.72 16.98
CA LYS A 106 3.64 4.13 17.83
C LYS A 106 2.56 4.86 17.05
N GLU A 107 2.95 5.58 16.01
CA GLU A 107 2.09 6.50 15.27
C GLU A 107 1.37 5.80 14.12
N ARG A 108 1.98 4.79 13.48
CA ARG A 108 1.52 4.21 12.23
C ARG A 108 1.74 2.69 12.14
N GLY A 109 0.68 1.95 11.80
CA GLY A 109 0.75 0.49 11.63
C GLY A 109 1.25 0.04 10.24
N ASP A 110 1.23 0.95 9.27
CA ASP A 110 1.67 0.71 7.89
C ASP A 110 3.16 1.01 7.68
N ILE A 111 3.87 1.50 8.70
CA ILE A 111 5.30 1.80 8.63
C ILE A 111 6.05 1.04 9.72
N LEU A 112 7.14 0.38 9.32
CA LEU A 112 8.05 -0.32 10.21
C LEU A 112 9.40 0.37 10.25
N ILE A 113 10.07 0.28 11.40
CA ILE A 113 11.43 0.75 11.59
C ILE A 113 12.38 -0.44 11.59
N VAL A 114 13.44 -0.32 10.80
CA VAL A 114 14.53 -1.30 10.73
C VAL A 114 15.82 -0.66 11.18
N GLU A 115 16.55 -1.35 12.08
CA GLU A 115 17.89 -0.96 12.51
C GLU A 115 18.93 -1.88 11.89
N SER A 116 19.76 -1.33 10.99
CA SER A 116 20.83 -2.09 10.34
C SER A 116 22.12 -1.28 10.37
N LYS A 117 23.18 -1.86 10.93
CA LYS A 117 24.52 -1.23 11.02
C LYS A 117 24.51 0.18 11.64
N GLY A 118 23.70 0.38 12.67
CA GLY A 118 23.57 1.69 13.35
C GLY A 118 22.79 2.75 12.56
N LYS A 119 22.19 2.39 11.42
CA LYS A 119 21.27 3.26 10.68
C LYS A 119 19.83 2.81 10.90
N ILE A 120 18.97 3.79 11.08
CA ILE A 120 17.51 3.63 11.13
C ILE A 120 16.99 3.83 9.70
N LYS A 121 16.18 2.90 9.22
CA LYS A 121 15.42 2.99 7.97
C LYS A 121 13.94 2.81 8.25
N LYS A 122 13.09 3.46 7.46
CA LYS A 122 11.63 3.34 7.55
C LYS A 122 11.13 2.60 6.32
N TYR A 123 10.28 1.60 6.54
CA TYR A 123 9.70 0.81 5.47
C TYR A 123 8.18 0.93 5.50
N LEU A 124 7.58 1.27 4.37
CA LEU A 124 6.13 1.37 4.18
C LEU A 124 5.57 0.06 3.64
N ALA A 125 4.45 -0.39 4.18
CA ALA A 125 3.63 -1.46 3.62
C ALA A 125 3.09 -1.04 2.26
N ILE A 126 3.37 -1.82 1.21
CA ILE A 126 2.84 -1.57 -0.12
C ILE A 126 1.54 -2.37 -0.29
N VAL A 127 0.50 -1.68 -0.72
CA VAL A 127 -0.80 -2.25 -1.07
C VAL A 127 -1.16 -1.79 -2.48
N GLU A 128 -1.83 -2.62 -3.26
CA GLU A 128 -2.42 -2.17 -4.52
C GLU A 128 -3.65 -1.31 -4.24
N GLY A 129 -3.85 -0.29 -5.09
CA GLY A 129 -4.93 0.70 -4.98
C GLY A 129 -5.88 0.64 -6.17
#